data_AF-A0A534KE67-F1
#
_entry.id   AF-A0A534KE67-F1
#
_cell.length_a   1.000
_cell.length_b   1.000
_cell.length_c   1.000
_cell.angle_alpha   90.00
_cell.angle_beta   90.00
_cell.angle_gamma   90.00
#
_symmetry.space_group_name_H-M   'P 1'
#
loop_
_entity.id
_entity.type
_entity.pdbx_description
1 polymer ?
#
loop_
_entity_poly.entity_id
_entity_poly.type
_entity_poly.pdbx_seq_one_letter_code
_entity_poly.pdbx_strand_id
1 'polypeptide(L)'
;MRGLGSDSSPPAGVEAPKEVRAMREPRPWVVLGILTVLVALIVPANAAVKPRVVLVVPFEAGTLPADDRWIGEGIGQVVALGLAQHPAFVQIDKGRLRAHGQPEAWGEAAVIQVARVA
;
A
#
# COMPACT_ATOMS: atom_id res chain seq x y z
N MET A 1 -31.53 7.58 72.46
CA MET A 1 -31.87 6.80 71.23
C MET A 1 -30.63 6.74 70.35
N ARG A 2 -30.44 5.59 69.70
CA ARG A 2 -29.24 5.12 68.97
C ARG A 2 -28.52 6.17 68.12
N GLY A 3 -27.19 6.16 68.19
CA GLY A 3 -26.28 6.60 67.14
C GLY A 3 -25.09 5.64 67.13
N LEU A 4 -25.09 4.73 66.16
CA LEU A 4 -24.09 3.67 66.00
C LEU A 4 -22.69 4.26 65.82
N GLY A 5 -21.73 3.70 66.56
CA GLY A 5 -20.32 3.84 66.23
C GLY A 5 -20.05 3.20 64.87
N SER A 6 -19.56 4.00 63.92
CA SER A 6 -18.91 3.49 62.72
C SER A 6 -17.42 3.74 62.91
N ASP A 7 -16.75 2.66 63.29
CA ASP A 7 -15.31 2.52 63.31
C ASP A 7 -14.75 2.91 61.94
N SER A 8 -13.91 3.93 61.91
CA SER A 8 -13.22 4.41 60.70
C SER A 8 -11.74 4.11 60.85
N SER A 9 -11.36 2.90 60.43
CA SER A 9 -9.98 2.53 60.16
C SER A 9 -9.96 1.64 58.91
N PRO A 10 -9.20 1.99 57.86
CA PRO A 10 -9.15 1.20 56.63
C PRO A 10 -8.08 0.12 56.72
N PRO A 11 -8.39 -1.18 56.56
CA PRO A 11 -7.35 -2.17 56.30
C PRO A 11 -7.15 -2.37 54.80
N ALA A 12 -5.94 -2.00 54.38
CA ALA A 12 -5.11 -2.65 53.36
C ALA A 12 -5.84 -3.49 52.30
N GLY A 13 -6.03 -2.92 51.11
CA GLY A 13 -6.54 -3.69 49.98
C GLY A 13 -6.88 -2.85 48.76
N VAL A 14 -6.08 -1.83 48.43
CA VAL A 14 -6.13 -1.24 47.09
C VAL A 14 -5.37 -2.19 46.18
N GLU A 15 -6.06 -3.22 45.68
CA GLU A 15 -5.55 -4.01 44.57
C GLU A 15 -5.51 -3.11 43.33
N ALA A 16 -4.30 -2.71 42.97
CA ALA A 16 -4.01 -2.05 41.71
C ALA A 16 -4.53 -2.93 40.55
N PRO A 17 -5.10 -2.35 39.48
CA PRO A 17 -5.41 -3.11 38.27
C PRO A 17 -4.11 -3.60 37.65
N LYS A 18 -3.70 -4.82 37.99
CA LYS A 18 -2.56 -5.51 37.41
C LYS A 18 -2.99 -6.25 36.15
N GLU A 19 -3.41 -5.49 35.14
CA GLU A 19 -3.45 -6.00 33.77
C GLU A 19 -2.63 -5.09 32.87
N VAL A 20 -1.33 -5.13 33.11
CA VAL A 20 -0.35 -4.86 32.06
C VAL A 20 -0.62 -5.89 30.97
N ARG A 21 -1.28 -5.43 29.90
CA ARG A 21 -1.39 -6.07 28.58
C ARG A 21 -0.25 -7.07 28.44
N ALA A 22 -0.59 -8.36 28.52
CA ALA A 22 0.36 -9.41 28.19
C ALA A 22 0.83 -9.12 26.77
N MET A 23 2.04 -8.57 26.67
CA MET A 23 2.74 -8.40 25.42
C MET A 23 3.00 -9.83 24.96
N ARG A 24 2.09 -10.35 24.13
CA ARG A 24 2.28 -11.64 23.47
C ARG A 24 3.52 -11.44 22.62
N GLU A 25 4.65 -11.89 23.15
CA GLU A 25 5.89 -11.94 22.38
C GLU A 25 5.58 -12.75 21.12
N PRO A 26 5.67 -12.14 19.94
CA PRO A 26 5.41 -12.85 18.72
C PRO A 26 6.47 -13.95 18.62
N ARG A 27 6.04 -15.21 18.72
CA ARG A 27 6.95 -16.36 18.70
C ARG A 27 7.82 -16.24 17.45
N PRO A 28 9.16 -16.29 17.56
CA PRO A 28 10.06 -15.98 16.44
C PRO A 28 9.83 -16.90 15.23
N TRP A 29 9.35 -18.12 15.47
CA TRP A 29 8.94 -19.07 14.43
C TRP A 29 7.71 -18.62 13.63
N VAL A 30 6.76 -17.95 14.27
CA VAL A 30 5.58 -17.39 13.59
C VAL A 30 6.00 -16.20 12.74
N VAL A 31 6.86 -15.33 13.27
CA VAL A 31 7.43 -14.20 12.51
C VAL A 31 8.24 -14.69 11.32
N LEU A 32 9.08 -15.71 11.51
CA LEU A 32 9.88 -16.31 10.45
C LEU A 32 9.00 -16.99 9.40
N GLY A 33 7.96 -17.69 9.80
CA GLY A 33 6.98 -18.29 8.90
C GLY A 33 6.27 -17.25 8.05
N ILE A 34 5.78 -16.17 8.68
CA ILE A 34 5.13 -15.05 7.98
C ILE A 34 6.12 -14.37 7.02
N LEU A 35 7.36 -14.10 7.45
CA LEU A 35 8.38 -13.48 6.61
C LEU A 35 8.70 -14.36 5.39
N THR A 36 8.80 -15.67 5.58
CA THR A 36 9.08 -16.63 4.50
C THR A 36 7.95 -16.66 3.47
N VAL A 37 6.70 -16.66 3.94
CA VAL A 37 5.52 -16.57 3.05
C VAL A 37 5.51 -15.23 2.31
N LEU A 38 5.80 -14.12 3.00
CA LEU A 38 5.84 -12.79 2.39
C LEU A 38 6.90 -12.71 1.29
N VAL A 39 8.08 -13.29 1.51
CA VAL A 39 9.17 -13.35 0.52
C VAL A 39 8.81 -14.26 -0.66
N ALA A 40 8.16 -15.39 -0.41
CA ALA A 40 7.73 -16.31 -1.47
C ALA A 40 6.69 -15.69 -2.42
N LEU A 41 5.85 -14.77 -1.93
CA LEU A 41 4.88 -14.05 -2.75
C LEU A 41 5.51 -13.02 -3.71
N ILE A 42 6.80 -12.70 -3.55
CA ILE A 42 7.52 -11.73 -4.40
C ILE A 42 8.15 -12.41 -5.63
N VAL A 43 8.10 -13.74 -5.74
CA VAL A 43 8.73 -14.46 -6.86
C VAL A 43 8.00 -14.12 -8.17
N PRO A 44 8.65 -13.41 -9.12
CA PRO A 44 8.03 -13.11 -10.40
C PRO A 44 7.90 -14.41 -11.19
N ALA A 45 6.68 -14.68 -11.68
CA ALA A 45 6.43 -15.80 -12.58
C ALA A 45 7.10 -15.51 -13.94
N ASN A 46 8.37 -15.92 -14.09
CA ASN A 46 9.09 -15.89 -15.36
C ASN A 46 8.62 -17.04 -16.26
N ALA A 47 7.37 -16.98 -16.72
CA ALA A 47 6.96 -17.76 -17.87
C ALA A 47 7.65 -17.18 -19.12
N ALA A 48 7.99 -18.03 -20.10
CA ALA A 48 8.51 -17.58 -21.39
C ALA A 48 7.41 -16.85 -22.17
N VAL A 49 7.20 -15.56 -21.86
CA VAL A 49 6.22 -14.73 -22.54
C VAL A 49 6.87 -14.16 -23.80
N LYS A 50 6.26 -14.40 -24.96
CA LYS A 50 6.65 -13.69 -26.19
C LYS A 50 6.41 -12.20 -25.95
N PRO A 51 7.44 -11.32 -25.94
CA PRO A 51 7.28 -9.93 -25.55
C PRO A 51 6.27 -9.26 -26.47
N ARG A 52 5.08 -8.96 -25.95
CA ARG A 52 4.12 -8.08 -26.60
C ARG A 52 4.40 -6.71 -26.02
N VAL A 53 4.92 -5.78 -26.81
CA VAL A 53 5.20 -4.42 -26.31
C VAL A 53 3.88 -3.74 -26.03
N VAL A 54 3.46 -3.76 -24.76
CA VAL A 54 2.31 -2.98 -24.29
C VAL A 54 2.86 -1.80 -23.50
N LEU A 55 2.60 -0.60 -24.01
CA LEU A 55 2.97 0.65 -23.38
C LEU A 55 1.91 1.00 -22.34
N VAL A 56 2.33 1.13 -21.08
CA VAL A 56 1.45 1.57 -20.00
C VAL A 56 1.83 3.00 -19.64
N VAL A 57 0.90 3.92 -19.89
CA VAL A 57 1.05 5.35 -19.58
C VAL A 57 0.48 5.62 -18.19
N PRO A 58 1.15 6.46 -17.37
CA PRO A 58 0.66 6.85 -16.06
C PRO A 58 -0.74 7.43 -16.12
N PHE A 59 -1.54 7.06 -15.12
CA PHE A 59 -2.89 7.57 -14.94
C PHE A 59 -2.90 9.10 -14.84
N GLU A 60 -3.83 9.71 -15.56
CA GLU A 60 -4.09 11.15 -15.57
C GLU A 60 -5.32 11.40 -14.68
N ALA A 61 -5.10 12.03 -13.53
CA ALA A 61 -6.17 12.30 -12.55
C ALA A 61 -6.76 13.72 -12.67
N GLY A 62 -6.17 14.61 -13.47
CA GLY A 62 -6.60 15.99 -13.62
C GLY A 62 -7.98 16.12 -14.27
N THR A 63 -8.37 15.15 -15.09
CA THR A 63 -9.73 15.01 -15.65
C THR A 63 -10.80 14.66 -14.61
N LEU A 64 -10.43 14.18 -13.41
CA LEU A 64 -11.38 13.93 -12.33
C LEU A 64 -11.68 15.19 -11.50
N PRO A 65 -12.89 15.26 -10.88
CA PRO A 65 -13.19 16.23 -9.84
C PRO A 65 -12.13 16.20 -8.73
N ALA A 66 -11.81 17.36 -8.14
CA ALA A 66 -10.75 17.49 -7.14
C ALA A 66 -10.86 16.47 -6.00
N ASP A 67 -12.10 16.22 -5.54
CA ASP A 67 -12.40 15.29 -4.45
C ASP A 67 -12.20 13.82 -4.82
N ASP A 68 -12.16 13.48 -6.12
CA ASP A 68 -11.97 12.12 -6.64
C ASP A 68 -10.54 11.86 -7.14
N ARG A 69 -9.69 12.88 -7.22
CA ARG A 69 -8.32 12.73 -7.75
C ARG A 69 -7.48 11.79 -6.91
N TRP A 70 -7.66 11.82 -5.59
CA TRP A 70 -6.88 10.99 -4.67
C TRP A 70 -7.18 9.49 -4.89
N ILE A 71 -8.43 9.14 -5.15
CA ILE A 71 -8.82 7.74 -5.39
C ILE A 71 -8.40 7.29 -6.78
N GLY A 72 -8.53 8.16 -7.79
CA GLY A 72 -8.04 7.89 -9.14
C GLY A 72 -6.53 7.63 -9.17
N GLU A 73 -5.74 8.48 -8.50
CA GLU A 73 -4.28 8.31 -8.39
C GLU A 73 -3.93 7.01 -7.65
N GLY A 74 -4.64 6.69 -6.56
CA GLY A 74 -4.43 5.43 -5.83
C GLY A 74 -4.70 4.19 -6.68
N ILE A 75 -5.81 4.17 -7.42
CA ILE A 75 -6.14 3.07 -8.35
C ILE A 75 -5.08 2.97 -9.45
N GLY A 76 -4.68 4.11 -10.04
CA GLY A 76 -3.63 4.16 -11.06
C GLY A 76 -2.31 3.57 -10.59
N GLN A 77 -1.90 3.86 -9.35
CA GLN A 77 -0.69 3.32 -8.74
C GLN A 77 -0.77 1.80 -8.52
N VAL A 78 -1.91 1.28 -8.06
CA VAL A 78 -2.11 -0.17 -7.85
C VAL A 78 -2.08 -0.92 -9.19
N VAL A 79 -2.74 -0.39 -10.21
CA VAL A 79 -2.73 -0.98 -11.57
C VAL A 79 -1.33 -0.95 -12.17
N ALA A 80 -0.61 0.16 -12.06
CA ALA A 80 0.78 0.29 -12.49
C ALA A 80 1.67 -0.75 -11.81
N LEU A 81 1.54 -0.90 -10.48
CA LEU A 81 2.30 -1.90 -9.73
C LEU A 81 1.98 -3.34 -10.17
N GLY A 82 0.70 -3.67 -10.39
CA GLY A 82 0.30 -4.98 -10.89
C GLY A 82 0.86 -5.29 -12.29
N LEU A 83 0.91 -4.29 -13.17
CA LEU A 83 1.49 -4.44 -14.50
C LEU A 83 3.03 -4.51 -14.46
N ALA A 84 3.68 -3.83 -13.51
CA ALA A 84 5.12 -3.90 -13.27
C ALA A 84 5.62 -5.33 -13.02
N GLN A 85 4.78 -6.14 -12.37
CA GLN A 85 5.12 -7.50 -11.97
C GLN A 85 5.14 -8.47 -13.15
N HIS A 86 4.62 -8.07 -14.31
CA HIS A 86 4.46 -8.96 -15.45
C HIS A 86 5.45 -8.62 -16.58
N PRO A 87 6.31 -9.57 -17.01
CA PRO A 87 7.44 -9.30 -17.91
C PRO A 87 7.05 -8.87 -19.34
N ALA A 88 5.76 -8.96 -19.69
CA ALA A 88 5.24 -8.51 -20.97
C ALA A 88 4.91 -7.00 -21.03
N PHE A 89 5.00 -6.25 -19.93
CA PHE A 89 4.63 -4.83 -19.94
C PHE A 89 5.86 -3.95 -19.72
N VAL A 90 5.95 -2.88 -20.51
CA VAL A 90 6.96 -1.83 -20.31
C VAL A 90 6.22 -0.60 -19.82
N GLN A 91 6.46 -0.24 -18.56
CA GLN A 91 5.90 0.96 -17.97
C GLN A 91 6.77 2.17 -18.29
N ILE A 92 6.12 3.29 -18.56
CA ILE A 92 6.82 4.56 -18.74
C ILE A 92 6.52 5.47 -17.56
N ASP A 93 7.57 5.90 -16.87
CA ASP A 93 7.43 6.77 -15.71
C ASP A 93 6.94 8.18 -16.08
N LYS A 94 6.19 8.83 -15.16
CA LYS A 94 5.68 10.20 -15.30
C LYS A 94 6.79 11.20 -15.66
N GLY A 95 7.98 11.08 -15.08
CA GLY A 95 9.12 11.96 -15.37
C GLY A 95 9.64 11.82 -16.79
N ARG A 96 9.74 10.58 -17.29
CA ARG A 96 10.14 10.31 -18.69
C ARG A 96 9.08 10.83 -19.66
N LEU A 97 7.81 10.65 -19.33
CA LEU A 97 6.71 11.12 -20.15
C LEU A 97 6.68 12.65 -20.26
N ARG A 98 6.89 13.36 -19.15
CA ARG A 98 6.95 14.83 -19.11
C ARG A 98 8.07 15.43 -19.96
N ALA A 99 9.16 14.69 -20.20
CA ALA A 99 10.21 15.12 -21.11
C ALA A 99 9.76 15.14 -22.59
N HIS A 100 8.63 14.51 -22.91
CA HIS A 100 8.11 14.37 -24.27
C HIS A 100 6.75 15.08 -24.49
N GLY A 101 6.14 15.71 -23.46
CA GLY A 101 4.87 16.42 -23.58
C GLY A 101 4.27 16.90 -22.26
N GLN A 102 3.14 17.62 -22.32
CA GLN A 102 2.43 18.08 -21.12
C GLN A 102 1.54 16.97 -20.52
N PRO A 103 1.53 16.79 -19.19
CA PRO A 103 0.82 15.72 -18.52
C PRO A 103 -0.71 15.83 -18.50
N GLU A 104 -1.26 17.00 -18.78
CA GLU A 104 -2.69 17.28 -18.63
C GLU A 104 -3.58 16.59 -19.69
N ALA A 105 -3.00 16.07 -20.79
CA ALA A 105 -3.76 15.49 -21.90
C ALA A 105 -2.94 14.47 -22.70
N TRP A 106 -2.72 13.27 -22.14
CA TRP A 106 -2.10 12.17 -22.89
C TRP A 106 -3.06 11.58 -23.92
N GLY A 107 -3.19 12.27 -25.06
CA GLY A 107 -3.87 11.76 -26.24
C GLY A 107 -3.00 10.75 -27.02
N GLU A 108 -3.64 10.00 -27.91
CA GLU A 108 -3.01 8.94 -28.73
C GLU A 108 -1.70 9.39 -29.40
N ALA A 109 -1.64 10.61 -29.94
CA ALA A 109 -0.45 11.14 -30.59
C ALA A 109 0.78 11.24 -29.67
N ALA A 110 0.59 11.68 -28.41
CA ALA A 110 1.66 11.79 -27.43
C ALA A 110 2.17 10.39 -27.02
N VAL A 111 1.26 9.42 -26.88
CA VAL A 111 1.59 8.03 -26.58
C VAL A 111 2.43 7.40 -27.70
N ILE A 112 2.03 7.61 -28.97
CA ILE A 112 2.78 7.12 -30.13
C ILE A 112 4.18 7.74 -30.21
N GLN A 113 4.31 9.03 -29.91
CA GLN A 113 5.61 9.70 -29.92
C GLN A 113 6.56 9.10 -28.88
N VAL A 114 6.07 8.89 -27.65
CA VAL A 114 6.86 8.24 -26.59
C VAL A 114 7.22 6.81 -26.98
N ALA A 115 6.29 6.04 -27.55
CA ALA A 115 6.53 4.66 -27.98
C ALA A 115 7.68 4.52 -28.99
N ARG A 116 7.91 5.54 -29.83
CA ARG A 116 9.00 5.54 -30.83
C ARG A 116 10.39 5.76 -30.22
N VAL A 117 10.46 6.36 -29.03
CA VAL A 117 11.72 6.76 -28.38
C VAL A 117 12.00 6.00 -27.09
N ALA A 118 11.08 5.12 -26.68
CA ALA A 118 11.22 4.23 -25.52
C ALA A 118 12.02 2.97 -25.85
#